data_AF-A0A962CTA2-F1
#
_entry.id   AF-A0A962CTA2-F1
#
_cell.length_a   1.000
_cell.length_b   1.000
_cell.length_c   1.000
_cell.angle_alpha   90.00
_cell.angle_beta   90.00
_cell.angle_gamma   90.00
#
_symmetry.space_group_name_H-M   'P 1'
#
loop_
_entity.id
_entity.type
_entity.pdbx_description
1 polymer ?
#
loop_
_entity_poly.entity_id
_entity_poly.type
_entity_poly.pdbx_seq_one_letter_code
_entity_poly.pdbx_strand_id
1 'polypeptide(L)'
;MNNVWVDMLARWGHGLFGITWIGLLYYFNFVQGEYFKEASKDALPDVKAKLATRALWWFRWGAMMTFLTGVVLLGVLGSTLNAFILLGAVLGTFMMLNVWLIIWPNQKVVLG
;
A
#
# COMPACT_ATOMS: atom_id res chain seq x y z
N MET A 1 7.61 23.46 -19.03
CA MET A 1 6.34 23.83 -18.35
C MET A 1 6.60 23.78 -16.85
N ASN A 2 6.26 24.83 -16.10
CA ASN A 2 6.34 24.80 -14.63
C ASN A 2 5.28 23.80 -14.12
N ASN A 3 5.69 22.55 -13.95
CA ASN A 3 4.84 21.43 -13.51
C ASN A 3 4.56 21.48 -12.00
N VAL A 4 4.47 22.67 -11.40
CA VAL A 4 4.29 22.85 -9.94
C VAL A 4 3.03 22.16 -9.43
N TRP A 5 1.98 22.15 -10.23
CA TRP A 5 0.73 21.46 -9.91
C TRP A 5 0.88 19.95 -9.95
N VAL A 6 1.65 19.42 -10.92
CA VAL A 6 1.93 17.98 -11.01
C VAL A 6 2.80 17.54 -9.83
N ASP A 7 3.84 18.30 -9.50
CA ASP A 7 4.67 18.05 -8.31
C ASP A 7 3.81 18.01 -7.06
N MET A 8 3.02 19.06 -6.83
CA MET A 8 2.18 19.19 -5.64
C MET A 8 1.21 18.00 -5.52
N LEU A 9 0.44 17.71 -6.57
CA LEU A 9 -0.54 16.63 -6.56
C LEU A 9 0.12 15.26 -6.40
N ALA A 10 1.24 15.01 -7.09
CA ALA A 10 1.96 13.75 -6.97
C ALA A 10 2.57 13.58 -5.57
N ARG A 11 3.13 14.65 -4.98
CA ARG A 11 3.75 14.64 -3.65
C ARG A 11 2.73 14.38 -2.54
N TRP A 12 1.63 15.11 -2.56
CA TRP A 12 0.54 14.89 -1.61
C TRP A 12 -0.14 13.55 -1.81
N GLY A 13 -0.35 13.14 -3.07
CA GLY A 13 -0.84 11.80 -3.40
C GLY A 13 0.08 10.71 -2.84
N HIS A 14 1.39 10.82 -3.07
CA HIS A 14 2.38 9.86 -2.58
C HIS A 14 2.35 9.72 -1.06
N GLY A 15 2.28 10.85 -0.34
CA GLY A 15 2.11 10.85 1.11
C GLY A 15 0.80 10.19 1.56
N LEU A 16 -0.33 10.58 0.98
CA LEU A 16 -1.66 10.07 1.33
C LEU A 16 -1.78 8.55 1.12
N PHE A 17 -1.40 8.08 -0.08
CA PHE A 17 -1.47 6.66 -0.41
C PHE A 17 -0.44 5.86 0.39
N GLY A 18 0.74 6.43 0.67
CA GLY A 18 1.76 5.80 1.50
C GLY A 18 1.26 5.58 2.94
N ILE A 19 0.61 6.59 3.52
CA ILE A 19 -0.03 6.48 4.84
C ILE A 19 -1.11 5.41 4.83
N THR A 20 -1.95 5.37 3.79
CA THR A 20 -3.00 4.34 3.67
C THR A 20 -2.40 2.94 3.57
N TRP A 21 -1.37 2.76 2.75
CA TRP A 21 -0.68 1.48 2.57
C TRP A 21 -0.04 0.98 3.86
N ILE A 22 0.85 1.78 4.46
CA ILE A 22 1.58 1.38 5.67
C ILE A 22 0.66 1.32 6.88
N GLY A 23 -0.33 2.20 6.98
CA GLY A 23 -1.35 2.16 8.03
C GLY A 23 -2.14 0.85 8.02
N LEU A 24 -2.57 0.39 6.84
CA LEU A 24 -3.24 -0.91 6.70
C LEU A 24 -2.28 -2.08 6.94
N LEU A 25 -1.01 -1.96 6.56
CA LEU A 25 0.00 -2.96 6.90
C LEU A 25 0.10 -3.15 8.42
N TYR A 26 0.17 -2.06 9.19
CA TYR A 26 0.21 -2.14 10.65
C TYR A 26 -1.10 -2.69 11.23
N TYR A 27 -2.24 -2.28 10.68
CA TYR A 27 -3.52 -2.85 11.06
C TYR A 27 -3.54 -4.38 10.89
N PHE A 28 -3.05 -4.91 9.76
CA PHE A 28 -3.01 -6.36 9.56
C PHE A 28 -2.09 -7.10 10.52
N ASN A 29 -0.88 -6.57 10.72
CA ASN A 29 0.15 -7.25 11.50
C ASN A 29 -0.09 -7.19 13.00
N PHE A 30 -0.59 -6.05 13.51
CA PHE A 30 -0.69 -5.83 14.95
C PHE A 30 -2.11 -5.90 15.51
N VAL A 31 -3.14 -5.76 14.66
CA VAL A 31 -4.53 -5.68 15.12
C VAL A 31 -5.37 -6.84 14.58
N GLN A 32 -5.52 -6.94 13.27
CA GLN A 32 -6.39 -7.94 12.64
C GLN A 32 -5.91 -9.37 12.92
N GLY A 33 -4.60 -9.61 12.81
CA GLY A 33 -4.01 -10.93 13.03
C GLY A 33 -4.24 -11.45 14.45
N GLU A 34 -4.12 -10.59 15.46
CA GLU A 34 -4.38 -10.96 16.86
C GLU A 34 -5.87 -11.15 17.12
N TYR A 35 -6.72 -10.26 16.60
CA TYR A 35 -8.17 -10.40 16.70
C TYR A 35 -8.68 -11.74 16.14
N PHE A 36 -8.11 -12.22 15.03
CA PHE A 36 -8.49 -13.52 14.45
C PHE A 36 -8.20 -14.73 15.34
N LYS A 37 -7.25 -14.63 16.28
CA LYS A 37 -6.94 -15.71 17.23
C LYS A 37 -7.98 -15.79 18.36
N GLU A 38 -8.59 -14.66 18.69
CA GLU A 38 -9.54 -14.52 19.80
C GLU A 38 -11.01 -14.56 19.35
N ALA A 39 -11.27 -14.31 18.06
CA ALA A 39 -12.61 -14.26 17.50
C ALA A 39 -13.36 -15.58 17.67
N SER A 40 -14.65 -15.49 18.02
CA SER A 40 -15.53 -16.65 18.08
C SER A 40 -15.74 -17.26 16.68
N LYS A 41 -16.12 -18.54 16.66
CA LYS A 41 -16.40 -19.26 15.40
C LYS A 41 -17.52 -18.61 14.58
N ASP A 42 -18.46 -17.93 15.23
CA ASP A 42 -19.59 -17.27 14.56
C ASP A 42 -19.19 -15.90 13.97
N ALA A 43 -18.23 -15.21 14.59
CA ALA A 43 -17.78 -13.88 14.13
C ALA A 43 -16.73 -13.96 13.01
N LEU A 44 -15.85 -14.97 13.05
CA LEU A 44 -14.70 -15.08 12.15
C LEU A 44 -15.06 -15.07 10.65
N PRO A 45 -16.11 -15.78 10.18
CA PRO A 45 -16.49 -15.77 8.76
C PRO A 45 -16.92 -14.38 8.27
N ASP A 46 -17.70 -13.65 9.07
CA ASP A 46 -18.19 -12.32 8.68
C ASP A 46 -17.04 -11.32 8.57
N VAL A 47 -16.13 -11.32 9.55
CA VAL A 47 -14.98 -10.42 9.56
C VAL A 47 -14.02 -10.72 8.41
N LYS A 48 -13.75 -11.99 8.11
CA LYS A 48 -12.93 -12.37 6.94
C LYS A 48 -13.58 -11.93 5.64
N ALA A 49 -14.86 -12.21 5.44
CA ALA A 49 -15.56 -11.93 4.19
C ALA A 49 -15.73 -10.41 3.94
N LYS A 50 -16.11 -9.65 4.98
CA LYS A 50 -16.49 -8.23 4.83
C LYS A 50 -15.38 -7.28 5.21
N LEU A 51 -14.75 -7.45 6.38
CA LEU A 51 -13.78 -6.48 6.89
C LEU A 51 -12.41 -6.67 6.23
N ALA A 52 -11.86 -7.90 6.29
CA ALA A 52 -10.52 -8.18 5.79
C ALA A 52 -10.42 -7.96 4.27
N THR A 53 -11.42 -8.41 3.51
CA THR A 53 -11.47 -8.19 2.04
C THR A 53 -11.46 -6.70 1.68
N ARG A 54 -12.20 -5.85 2.43
CA ARG A 54 -12.22 -4.39 2.21
C ARG A 54 -10.87 -3.77 2.55
N ALA A 55 -10.31 -4.11 3.70
CA ALA A 55 -9.01 -3.61 4.12
C ALA A 55 -7.91 -3.99 3.11
N LEU A 56 -7.92 -5.22 2.60
CA LEU A 56 -6.94 -5.68 1.61
C LEU A 56 -7.08 -4.98 0.27
N TRP A 57 -8.31 -4.65 -0.15
CA TRP A 57 -8.53 -3.88 -1.36
C TRP A 57 -7.84 -2.51 -1.27
N TRP A 58 -8.01 -1.81 -0.14
CA TRP A 58 -7.36 -0.52 0.11
C TRP A 58 -5.85 -0.65 0.26
N PHE A 59 -5.35 -1.70 0.89
CA PHE A 59 -3.92 -1.97 1.00
C PHE A 59 -3.27 -2.15 -0.37
N ARG A 60 -3.89 -2.94 -1.25
CA ARG A 60 -3.40 -3.21 -2.60
C ARG A 60 -3.33 -1.94 -3.45
N TRP A 61 -4.40 -1.15 -3.46
CA TRP A 61 -4.45 0.08 -4.24
C TRP A 61 -3.67 1.22 -3.60
N GLY A 62 -3.57 1.27 -2.27
CA GLY A 62 -2.67 2.17 -1.56
C GLY A 62 -1.22 1.96 -1.99
N ALA A 63 -0.75 0.71 -2.04
CA ALA A 63 0.59 0.38 -2.53
C ALA A 63 0.81 0.80 -3.99
N MET A 64 -0.15 0.49 -4.88
CA MET A 64 -0.09 0.85 -6.30
C MET A 64 -0.05 2.37 -6.50
N MET A 65 -0.94 3.11 -5.84
CA MET A 65 -1.04 4.56 -6.01
C MET A 65 0.15 5.29 -5.38
N THR A 66 0.71 4.77 -4.28
CA THR A 66 2.00 5.25 -3.75
C THR A 66 3.09 5.08 -4.80
N PHE A 67 3.18 3.91 -5.42
CA PHE A 67 4.18 3.65 -6.46
C PHE A 67 4.01 4.56 -7.68
N LEU A 68 2.81 4.66 -8.25
CA LEU A 68 2.53 5.48 -9.44
C LEU A 68 2.84 6.96 -9.21
N THR A 69 2.39 7.51 -8.08
CA THR A 69 2.71 8.90 -7.71
C THR A 69 4.21 9.09 -7.47
N GLY A 70 4.90 8.08 -6.92
CA GLY A 70 6.36 8.07 -6.77
C GLY A 70 7.08 8.09 -8.11
N VAL A 71 6.63 7.31 -9.10
CA VAL A 71 7.18 7.31 -10.47
C VAL A 71 7.01 8.69 -11.12
N VAL A 72 5.85 9.33 -10.94
CA VAL A 72 5.63 10.70 -11.42
C VAL A 72 6.61 11.67 -10.75
N LEU A 73 6.82 11.58 -9.43
CA LEU A 73 7.78 12.41 -8.72
C LEU A 73 9.22 12.21 -9.24
N LEU A 74 9.63 10.97 -9.54
CA LEU A 74 10.96 10.72 -10.11
C LEU A 74 11.16 11.46 -11.44
N GLY A 75 10.12 11.49 -12.29
CA GLY A 75 10.15 12.23 -13.55
C GLY A 75 10.17 13.75 -13.38
N VAL A 76 9.65 14.27 -12.27
CA VAL A 76 9.58 15.71 -11.98
C VAL A 76 10.83 16.23 -11.26
N LEU A 77 11.43 15.45 -10.37
CA LEU A 77 12.53 15.87 -9.50
C LEU A 77 13.84 16.20 -10.26
N GLY A 78 14.10 15.55 -11.40
CA GLY A 78 15.25 15.90 -12.26
C GLY A 78 16.58 15.96 -11.50
N SER A 79 17.17 17.16 -11.39
CA SER A 79 18.46 17.38 -10.71
C SER A 79 18.44 17.20 -9.19
N THR A 80 17.26 17.11 -8.56
CA THR A 80 17.15 16.88 -7.12
C THR A 80 17.15 15.39 -6.73
N LEU A 81 17.25 14.48 -7.72
CA LEU A 81 17.40 13.05 -7.46
C LEU A 81 18.72 12.78 -6.74
N ASN A 82 18.67 11.89 -5.74
CA ASN A 82 19.84 11.47 -4.99
C ASN A 82 19.77 9.96 -4.69
N ALA A 83 20.86 9.41 -4.14
CA ALA A 83 20.98 7.98 -3.86
C ALA A 83 19.86 7.45 -2.92
N PHE A 84 19.39 8.24 -1.95
CA PHE A 84 18.32 7.82 -1.04
C PHE A 84 16.96 7.75 -1.74
N ILE A 85 16.66 8.69 -2.63
CA ILE A 85 15.43 8.68 -3.43
C ILE A 85 15.42 7.48 -4.39
N LEU A 86 16.55 7.22 -5.05
CA LEU A 86 16.68 6.07 -5.95
C LEU A 86 16.59 4.74 -5.20
N LEU A 87 17.21 4.63 -4.03
CA LEU A 87 17.08 3.46 -3.16
C LEU A 87 15.62 3.25 -2.73
N GLY A 88 14.95 4.32 -2.30
CA GLY A 88 13.53 4.29 -1.95
C GLY A 88 12.66 3.86 -3.13
N ALA A 89 12.95 4.31 -4.35
CA ALA A 89 12.25 3.90 -5.56
C ALA A 89 12.43 2.40 -5.86
N VAL A 90 13.64 1.87 -5.73
CA VAL A 90 13.93 0.44 -5.92
C VAL A 90 13.19 -0.40 -4.88
N LEU A 91 13.31 -0.05 -3.60
CA LEU A 91 12.63 -0.75 -2.51
C LEU A 91 11.11 -0.67 -2.66
N GLY A 92 10.57 0.51 -3.00
CA GLY A 92 9.16 0.73 -3.27
C GLY A 92 8.64 -0.10 -4.45
N THR A 93 9.45 -0.27 -5.50
CA THR A 93 9.12 -1.13 -6.65
C THR A 93 8.98 -2.59 -6.21
N PHE A 94 9.98 -3.13 -5.50
CA PHE A 94 9.92 -4.51 -5.02
C PHE A 94 8.75 -4.73 -4.06
N MET A 95 8.50 -3.78 -3.18
CA MET A 95 7.38 -3.88 -2.22
C MET A 95 6.02 -3.80 -2.92
N MET A 96 5.83 -2.93 -3.92
CA MET A 96 4.61 -2.89 -4.72
C MET A 96 4.40 -4.22 -5.47
N LEU A 97 5.46 -4.76 -6.10
CA LEU A 97 5.41 -6.06 -6.77
C LEU A 97 5.08 -7.19 -5.79
N ASN A 98 5.67 -7.21 -4.60
CA ASN A 98 5.34 -8.16 -3.55
C ASN A 98 3.85 -8.10 -3.17
N VAL A 99 3.30 -6.89 -2.97
CA VAL A 99 1.87 -6.70 -2.66
C VAL A 99 0.97 -7.30 -3.74
N TRP A 100 1.27 -7.03 -5.01
CA TRP A 100 0.40 -7.43 -6.11
C TRP A 100 0.58 -8.87 -6.58
N LEU A 101 1.81 -9.39 -6.57
CA LEU A 101 2.15 -10.69 -7.13
C LEU A 101 2.21 -11.80 -6.08
N ILE A 102 2.43 -11.49 -4.79
CA ILE A 102 2.60 -12.48 -3.73
C ILE A 102 1.51 -12.34 -2.67
N ILE A 103 1.43 -11.19 -2.01
CA ILE A 103 0.52 -10.99 -0.86
C ILE A 103 -0.93 -11.11 -1.31
N TRP A 104 -1.34 -10.39 -2.36
CA TRP A 104 -2.73 -10.38 -2.80
C TRP A 104 -3.24 -11.76 -3.26
N PRO A 105 -2.53 -12.53 -4.12
CA PRO A 105 -2.94 -13.89 -4.48
C PRO A 105 -3.09 -14.80 -3.26
N ASN A 106 -2.13 -14.79 -2.34
CA ASN A 106 -2.19 -15.62 -1.13
C ASN A 106 -3.36 -15.23 -0.22
N GLN A 107 -3.62 -13.93 -0.06
CA GLN A 107 -4.74 -13.46 0.78
C GLN A 107 -6.11 -13.83 0.21
N LYS A 108 -6.27 -13.84 -1.13
CA LYS A 108 -7.52 -14.34 -1.75
C LYS A 108 -7.79 -15.80 -1.42
N VAL A 109 -6.75 -16.64 -1.31
CA VAL A 109 -6.88 -18.06 -0.96
C VAL A 109 -7.21 -18.24 0.53
N VAL A 110 -6.75 -17.33 1.39
CA VAL A 110 -7.00 -17.41 2.84
C VAL A 110 -8.39 -16.87 3.23
N LEU A 111 -8.91 -15.90 2.46
CA LEU A 111 -10.19 -15.24 2.73
C LEU A 111 -11.34 -15.77 1.88
N GLY A 112 -11.05 -16.54 0.83
CA GLY A 112 -12.02 -17.20 -0.05
C GLY A 112 -12.03 -18.69 0.15
#